data_AF-A0A349EI57-F1
#
_entry.id   AF-A0A349EI57-F1
#
_cell.length_a   1.000
_cell.length_b   1.000
_cell.length_c   1.000
_cell.angle_alpha   90.00
_cell.angle_beta   90.00
_cell.angle_gamma   90.00
#
_symmetry.space_group_name_H-M   'P 1'
#
loop_
_entity.id
_entity.type
_entity.pdbx_description
1 polymer ?
#
loop_
_entity_poly.entity_id
_entity_poly.type
_entity_poly.pdbx_seq_one_letter_code
_entity_poly.pdbx_strand_id
1 'polypeptide(L)'
;MNKSSSYTYQELLACARGELFGSGIAQLPSPNMLMMNRIIHISSKGGQYGKGEVIAELDIHPDLWFFGCHFIGDPVMPSCLGLEGMLQLTGFFLGWLGLPGRGRALGCGQIKFMGQVRPDAQKLTYRLHIKRVILRQLVMGVADA
;
A
#
# COMPACT_ATOMS: atom_id res chain seq x y z
N MET A 1 2.48 18.78 -10.42
CA MET A 1 3.18 18.06 -9.33
C MET A 1 4.33 17.28 -9.94
N ASN A 2 5.55 17.48 -9.43
CA ASN A 2 6.69 16.67 -9.86
C ASN A 2 6.52 15.28 -9.25
N LYS A 3 6.24 14.27 -10.09
CA LYS A 3 5.99 12.90 -9.64
C LYS A 3 7.34 12.24 -9.32
N SER A 4 7.54 11.85 -8.07
CA SER A 4 8.71 11.05 -7.68
C SER A 4 8.47 9.58 -8.01
N SER A 5 9.54 8.85 -8.27
CA SER A 5 9.53 7.39 -8.44
C SER A 5 9.74 6.63 -7.13
N SER A 6 9.93 7.33 -6.00
CA SER A 6 10.10 6.75 -4.67
C SER A 6 9.63 7.72 -3.58
N TYR A 7 9.20 7.18 -2.44
CA TYR A 7 8.69 7.94 -1.30
C TYR A 7 9.20 7.36 0.03
N THR A 8 9.71 8.24 0.87
CA THR A 8 10.19 7.99 2.23
C THR A 8 9.04 7.92 3.24
N TYR A 9 9.31 7.40 4.44
CA TYR A 9 8.31 7.30 5.50
C TYR A 9 7.67 8.66 5.84
N GLN A 10 8.48 9.73 5.87
CA GLN A 10 7.97 11.07 6.17
C GLN A 10 7.01 11.58 5.09
N GLU A 11 7.26 11.25 3.82
CA GLU A 11 6.35 11.58 2.72
C GLU A 11 5.07 10.73 2.76
N LEU A 12 5.15 9.47 3.18
CA LEU A 12 3.97 8.65 3.41
C LEU A 12 3.11 9.20 4.56
N LEU A 13 3.74 9.68 5.64
CA LEU A 13 3.05 10.37 6.72
C LEU A 13 2.42 11.69 6.25
N ALA A 14 3.10 12.45 5.38
CA ALA A 14 2.53 13.63 4.75
C ALA A 14 1.32 13.27 3.86
N CYS A 15 1.36 12.14 3.15
CA CYS A 15 0.21 11.62 2.42
C CYS A 15 -0.96 11.29 3.36
N ALA A 16 -0.69 10.68 4.51
CA ALA A 16 -1.71 10.39 5.51
C ALA A 16 -2.37 11.64 6.10
N ARG A 17 -1.62 12.75 6.20
CA ARG A 17 -2.15 14.06 6.60
C ARG A 17 -2.83 14.84 5.45
N GLY A 18 -2.77 14.35 4.21
CA GLY A 18 -3.31 15.05 3.02
C GLY A 18 -2.42 16.18 2.50
N GLU A 19 -1.17 16.22 2.93
CA GLU A 19 -0.21 17.28 2.58
C GLU A 19 0.58 16.95 1.30
N LEU A 20 0.70 15.66 0.95
CA LEU A 20 1.54 15.23 -0.18
C LEU A 20 0.92 15.54 -1.56
N PHE A 21 -0.34 15.13 -1.76
CA PHE A 21 -1.05 15.35 -3.03
C PHE A 21 -2.03 16.54 -2.96
N GLY A 22 -2.19 17.14 -1.79
CA GLY A 22 -3.15 18.23 -1.57
C GLY A 22 -4.57 17.74 -1.32
N SER A 23 -5.46 18.71 -1.06
CA SER A 23 -6.84 18.46 -0.66
C SER A 23 -7.65 17.75 -1.75
N GLY A 24 -8.51 16.82 -1.33
CA GLY A 24 -9.42 16.12 -2.23
C GLY A 24 -8.79 14.96 -3.02
N ILE A 25 -7.53 14.62 -2.77
CA ILE A 25 -6.85 13.44 -3.33
C ILE A 25 -6.73 12.35 -2.26
N ALA A 26 -6.49 11.10 -2.69
CA ALA A 26 -6.33 9.95 -1.81
C ALA A 26 -5.26 10.18 -0.72
N GLN A 27 -5.62 9.80 0.51
CA GLN A 27 -4.74 9.79 1.67
C GLN A 27 -4.43 8.35 2.05
N LEU A 28 -3.23 8.11 2.57
CA LEU A 28 -2.91 6.87 3.27
C LEU A 28 -3.53 6.89 4.69
N PRO A 29 -3.73 5.73 5.32
CA PRO A 29 -3.98 5.69 6.76
C PRO A 29 -2.77 6.23 7.54
N SER A 30 -3.02 6.79 8.72
CA SER A 30 -1.95 7.09 9.68
C SER A 30 -1.55 5.82 10.45
N PRO A 31 -0.36 5.78 11.08
CA PRO A 31 -0.06 4.79 12.10
C PRO A 31 -1.18 4.74 13.17
N ASN A 32 -1.59 3.58 13.64
CA ASN A 32 -0.97 2.25 13.46
C ASN A 32 -1.49 1.45 12.24
N MET A 33 -2.27 2.06 11.34
CA MET A 33 -2.83 1.38 10.16
C MET A 33 -1.99 1.57 8.88
N LEU A 34 -0.98 2.42 8.89
CA LEU A 34 -0.03 2.56 7.77
C LEU A 34 0.87 1.32 7.67
N MET A 35 0.70 0.53 6.61
CA MET A 35 1.35 -0.79 6.47
C MET A 35 2.62 -0.78 5.62
N MET A 36 3.31 0.35 5.49
CA MET A 36 4.59 0.44 4.75
C MET A 36 5.44 1.57 5.31
N ASN A 37 6.76 1.41 5.26
CA ASN A 37 7.71 2.46 5.61
C ASN A 37 8.19 3.25 4.39
N ARG A 38 8.13 2.67 3.19
CA ARG A 38 8.63 3.32 1.97
C ARG A 38 8.02 2.73 0.71
N ILE A 39 7.95 3.56 -0.32
CA ILE A 39 7.77 3.15 -1.71
C ILE A 39 9.13 3.30 -2.39
N ILE A 40 9.76 2.20 -2.77
CA ILE A 40 11.08 2.23 -3.42
C ILE A 40 10.98 2.39 -4.93
N HIS A 41 9.83 2.05 -5.52
CA HIS A 41 9.57 2.21 -6.94
C HIS A 41 8.08 2.45 -7.19
N ILE A 42 7.76 3.43 -8.03
CA ILE A 42 6.43 3.63 -8.60
C ILE A 42 6.57 4.14 -10.03
N SER A 43 5.81 3.54 -10.95
CA SER A 43 5.85 3.87 -12.36
C SER A 43 4.48 3.67 -13.00
N SER A 44 4.12 4.54 -13.95
CA SER A 44 2.92 4.37 -14.80
C SER A 44 3.14 3.41 -15.98
N LYS A 45 4.35 2.87 -16.11
CA LYS A 45 4.78 1.90 -17.12
C LYS A 45 5.36 0.66 -16.43
N GLY A 46 5.46 -0.45 -17.14
CA GLY A 46 5.99 -1.69 -16.58
C GLY A 46 4.93 -2.49 -15.81
N GLY A 47 5.39 -3.36 -14.93
CA GLY A 47 4.60 -4.41 -14.30
C GLY A 47 4.10 -5.48 -15.27
N GLN A 48 3.48 -6.53 -14.74
CA GLN A 48 2.99 -7.68 -15.51
C GLN A 48 2.05 -7.30 -16.68
N TYR A 49 1.33 -6.19 -16.57
CA TYR A 49 0.35 -5.74 -17.56
C TYR A 49 0.81 -4.54 -18.39
N GLY A 50 2.03 -4.05 -18.18
CA GLY A 50 2.56 -2.88 -18.89
C GLY A 50 1.88 -1.55 -18.54
N LYS A 51 1.04 -1.50 -17.49
CA LYS A 51 0.21 -0.34 -17.11
C LYS A 51 0.64 0.31 -15.79
N GLY A 52 1.81 -0.06 -15.29
CA GLY A 52 2.38 0.48 -14.08
C GLY A 52 2.59 -0.56 -13.00
N GLU A 53 3.44 -0.20 -12.05
CA GLU A 53 3.80 -1.02 -10.91
C GLU A 53 4.19 -0.16 -9.70
N VAL A 54 4.08 -0.76 -8.52
CA VAL A 54 4.52 -0.17 -7.26
C VAL A 54 5.27 -1.23 -6.46
N ILE A 55 6.45 -0.88 -5.96
CA ILE A 55 7.22 -1.71 -5.03
C ILE A 55 7.40 -0.92 -3.74
N ALA A 56 6.96 -1.51 -2.63
CA ALA A 56 6.99 -0.89 -1.32
C ALA A 56 7.47 -1.88 -0.25
N GLU A 57 7.90 -1.36 0.89
CA GLU A 57 8.49 -2.17 1.94
C GLU A 57 7.99 -1.74 3.33
N LEU A 58 7.82 -2.73 4.20
CA LEU A 58 7.60 -2.58 5.64
C LEU A 58 8.75 -3.29 6.35
N ASP A 59 9.45 -2.58 7.22
CA ASP A 59 10.44 -3.16 8.12
C ASP A 59 9.71 -3.95 9.18
N ILE A 60 10.19 -5.17 9.46
CA ILE A 60 9.62 -6.02 10.47
C ILE A 60 10.55 -6.00 11.68
N HIS A 61 9.97 -5.73 12.85
CA HIS A 61 10.65 -5.82 14.12
C HIS A 61 9.69 -6.42 15.17
N PRO A 62 10.20 -7.13 16.19
CA PRO A 62 9.37 -7.79 17.20
C PRO A 62 8.39 -6.87 17.92
N ASP A 63 8.75 -5.58 18.04
CA ASP A 63 7.96 -4.58 18.76
C ASP A 63 6.78 -4.00 17.96
N LEU A 64 6.53 -4.48 16.73
CA LEU A 64 5.35 -4.06 15.97
C LEU A 64 4.08 -4.44 16.74
N TRP A 65 3.17 -3.46 16.87
CA TRP A 65 2.01 -3.52 17.78
C TRP A 65 1.18 -4.79 17.64
N PHE A 66 1.06 -5.31 16.41
CA PHE A 66 0.20 -6.46 16.11
C PHE A 66 0.79 -7.77 16.61
N PHE A 67 2.11 -7.91 16.78
CA PHE A 67 2.70 -9.14 17.31
C PHE A 67 2.36 -9.37 18.78
N GLY A 68 2.16 -8.29 19.55
CA GLY A 68 1.78 -8.36 20.96
C GLY A 68 0.34 -8.84 21.19
N CYS A 69 -0.52 -8.77 20.17
CA CYS A 69 -1.93 -9.15 20.29
C CYS A 69 -2.40 -10.25 19.31
N HIS A 70 -1.55 -10.66 18.36
CA HIS A 70 -1.92 -11.63 17.33
C HIS A 70 -0.80 -12.64 17.08
N PHE A 71 -0.76 -13.77 17.80
CA PHE A 71 -1.52 -14.11 19.01
C PHE A 71 -0.58 -14.12 20.23
N ILE A 72 -1.12 -14.02 21.44
CA ILE A 72 -0.33 -14.19 22.66
C ILE A 72 0.27 -15.61 22.65
N GLY A 73 1.60 -15.70 22.63
CA GLY A 73 2.33 -16.98 22.59
C GLY A 73 2.61 -17.55 21.19
N ASP A 74 1.98 -17.02 20.14
CA ASP A 74 2.29 -17.35 18.74
C ASP A 74 2.19 -16.09 17.86
N PRO A 75 3.20 -15.21 17.94
CA PRO A 75 3.16 -13.92 17.26
C PRO A 75 3.30 -14.10 15.74
N VAL A 76 2.34 -13.55 15.01
CA VAL A 76 2.27 -13.56 13.55
C VAL A 76 1.55 -12.31 13.04
N MET A 77 2.08 -11.67 12.00
CA MET A 77 1.41 -10.51 11.41
C MET A 77 0.01 -10.92 10.93
N PRO A 78 -1.06 -10.18 11.29
CA PRO A 78 -2.39 -10.40 10.75
C PRO A 78 -2.36 -10.30 9.23
N SER A 79 -2.73 -11.36 8.52
CA SER A 79 -2.64 -11.39 7.04
C SER A 79 -3.55 -10.34 6.38
N CYS A 80 -4.62 -9.92 7.06
CA CYS A 80 -5.46 -8.81 6.63
C CYS A 80 -4.72 -7.47 6.54
N LEU A 81 -3.71 -7.23 7.38
CA LEU A 81 -2.87 -6.03 7.30
C LEU A 81 -1.93 -6.07 6.08
N GLY A 82 -1.48 -7.26 5.68
CA GLY A 82 -0.75 -7.46 4.42
C GLY A 82 -1.62 -7.12 3.21
N LEU A 83 -2.86 -7.59 3.19
CA LEU A 83 -3.84 -7.23 2.18
C LEU A 83 -4.14 -5.72 2.17
N GLU A 84 -4.33 -5.14 3.34
CA GLU A 84 -4.57 -3.70 3.51
C GLU A 84 -3.42 -2.86 2.93
N GLY A 85 -2.16 -3.29 3.10
CA GLY A 85 -1.01 -2.67 2.43
C GLY A 85 -1.14 -2.61 0.90
N MET A 86 -1.64 -3.67 0.26
CA MET A 86 -1.87 -3.70 -1.19
C MET A 86 -2.99 -2.76 -1.63
N LEU A 87 -4.05 -2.65 -0.83
CA LEU A 87 -5.16 -1.73 -1.06
C LEU A 87 -4.70 -0.26 -0.90
N GLN A 88 -3.90 0.03 0.13
CA GLN A 88 -3.28 1.33 0.34
C GLN A 88 -2.41 1.74 -0.84
N LEU A 89 -1.55 0.85 -1.35
CA LEU A 89 -0.70 1.13 -2.52
C LEU A 89 -1.51 1.35 -3.80
N THR A 90 -2.61 0.62 -3.98
CA THR A 90 -3.51 0.84 -5.12
C THR A 90 -4.14 2.24 -5.06
N GLY A 91 -4.62 2.66 -3.87
CA GLY A 91 -5.15 4.00 -3.67
C GLY A 91 -4.08 5.09 -3.83
N PHE A 92 -2.89 4.87 -3.30
CA PHE A 92 -1.74 5.77 -3.45
C PHE A 92 -1.38 5.94 -4.92
N PHE A 93 -1.36 4.87 -5.71
CA PHE A 93 -1.08 4.94 -7.16
C PHE A 93 -2.08 5.85 -7.89
N LEU A 94 -3.37 5.77 -7.56
CA LEU A 94 -4.39 6.65 -8.15
C LEU A 94 -4.17 8.12 -7.77
N GLY A 95 -3.84 8.38 -6.50
CA GLY A 95 -3.47 9.73 -6.04
C GLY A 95 -2.20 10.25 -6.71
N TRP A 96 -1.19 9.39 -6.88
CA TRP A 96 0.05 9.68 -7.58
C TRP A 96 -0.16 9.96 -9.08
N LEU A 97 -1.18 9.35 -9.70
CA LEU A 97 -1.59 9.71 -11.05
C LEU A 97 -2.19 11.13 -11.13
N GLY A 98 -2.56 11.73 -10.00
CA GLY A 98 -3.21 13.04 -9.90
C GLY A 98 -4.73 12.95 -9.98
N LEU A 99 -5.30 11.77 -9.70
CA LEU A 99 -6.74 11.55 -9.80
C LEU A 99 -7.44 12.02 -8.51
N PRO A 100 -8.56 12.76 -8.62
CA PRO A 100 -9.28 13.27 -7.46
C PRO A 100 -10.10 12.17 -6.78
N GLY A 101 -10.44 12.41 -5.52
CA GLY A 101 -11.31 11.57 -4.71
C GLY A 101 -10.62 10.99 -3.47
N ARG A 102 -11.43 10.63 -2.47
CA ARG A 102 -10.96 9.90 -1.28
C ARG A 102 -10.96 8.41 -1.56
N GLY A 103 -9.87 7.73 -1.21
CA GLY A 103 -9.72 6.28 -1.42
C GLY A 103 -10.74 5.46 -0.61
N ARG A 104 -11.31 4.44 -1.24
CA ARG A 104 -12.12 3.39 -0.61
C ARG A 104 -11.76 2.05 -1.25
N ALA A 105 -11.42 1.06 -0.43
CA ALA A 105 -11.26 -0.30 -0.91
C ALA A 105 -12.63 -0.86 -1.34
N LEU A 106 -12.70 -1.46 -2.52
CA LEU A 106 -13.93 -2.05 -3.05
C LEU A 106 -13.96 -3.58 -2.93
N GLY A 107 -12.82 -4.18 -2.57
CA GLY A 107 -12.67 -5.62 -2.40
C GLY A 107 -11.52 -6.19 -3.23
N CYS A 108 -11.49 -7.51 -3.32
CA CYS A 108 -10.49 -8.29 -4.03
C CYS A 108 -11.17 -9.50 -4.68
N GLY A 109 -10.62 -9.98 -5.80
CA GLY A 109 -11.16 -11.17 -6.47
C GLY A 109 -10.80 -12.47 -5.72
N GLN A 110 -9.51 -12.78 -5.68
CA GLN A 110 -8.99 -13.98 -5.02
C GLN A 110 -7.80 -13.61 -4.14
N ILE A 111 -7.74 -14.19 -2.94
CA ILE A 111 -6.60 -14.07 -2.03
C ILE A 111 -6.12 -15.48 -1.69
N LYS A 112 -4.80 -15.66 -1.60
CA LYS A 112 -4.16 -16.87 -1.09
C LYS A 112 -3.08 -16.47 -0.09
N PHE A 113 -3.16 -16.98 1.14
CA PHE A 113 -2.08 -16.90 2.12
C PHE A 113 -1.37 -18.23 2.14
N MET A 114 -0.10 -18.26 1.71
CA MET A 114 0.71 -19.47 1.58
C MET A 114 1.92 -19.48 2.53
N GLY A 115 1.99 -18.51 3.43
CA GLY A 115 3.07 -18.32 4.38
C GLY A 115 2.67 -17.30 5.44
N GLN A 116 3.62 -16.96 6.29
CA GLN A 116 3.39 -16.08 7.45
C GLN A 116 4.59 -15.18 7.71
N VAL A 117 4.34 -14.03 8.34
CA VAL A 117 5.38 -13.09 8.77
C VAL A 117 5.51 -13.19 10.28
N ARG A 118 6.67 -13.63 10.75
CA ARG A 118 7.01 -13.80 12.17
C ARG A 118 7.88 -12.63 12.66
N PRO A 119 8.02 -12.42 13.99
CA PRO A 119 8.82 -11.33 14.56
C PRO A 119 10.30 -11.28 14.15
N ASP A 120 10.86 -12.42 13.77
CA ASP A 120 12.25 -12.59 13.32
C ASP A 120 12.45 -12.29 11.82
N ALA A 121 11.36 -12.05 11.08
CA ALA A 121 11.47 -11.53 9.73
C ALA A 121 12.09 -10.13 9.76
N GLN A 122 12.83 -9.78 8.70
CA GLN A 122 13.49 -8.47 8.61
C GLN A 122 12.65 -7.46 7.84
N LYS A 123 11.95 -7.91 6.79
CA LYS A 123 11.29 -7.04 5.84
C LYS A 123 10.17 -7.76 5.10
N LEU A 124 9.05 -7.07 4.91
CA LEU A 124 7.99 -7.44 3.99
C LEU A 124 8.08 -6.53 2.76
N THR A 125 8.09 -7.12 1.57
CA THR A 125 8.08 -6.38 0.29
C THR A 125 6.75 -6.61 -0.42
N TYR A 126 6.06 -5.52 -0.72
CA TYR A 126 4.88 -5.48 -1.57
C TYR A 126 5.30 -5.24 -3.01
N ARG A 127 4.75 -6.02 -3.95
CA ARG A 127 4.87 -5.79 -5.39
C ARG A 127 3.47 -5.73 -5.96
N LEU A 128 3.11 -4.60 -6.56
CA LEU A 128 1.79 -4.35 -7.11
C LEU A 128 1.91 -4.16 -8.61
N HIS A 129 1.10 -4.89 -9.38
CA HIS A 129 1.00 -4.78 -10.83
C HIS A 129 -0.35 -4.20 -11.23
N ILE A 130 -0.34 -3.00 -11.81
CA ILE A 130 -1.57 -2.31 -12.20
C ILE A 130 -2.16 -3.00 -13.43
N LYS A 131 -3.38 -3.50 -13.32
CA LYS A 131 -4.09 -4.20 -14.39
C LYS A 131 -4.98 -3.26 -15.20
N ARG A 132 -5.64 -2.34 -14.51
CA ARG A 132 -6.53 -1.36 -15.14
C ARG A 132 -6.75 -0.15 -14.25
N VAL A 133 -6.83 1.03 -14.87
CA VAL A 133 -7.38 2.26 -14.28
C VAL A 133 -8.64 2.61 -15.07
N ILE A 134 -9.74 2.88 -14.37
CA ILE A 134 -11.04 3.21 -14.96
C ILE A 134 -11.38 4.64 -14.55
N LEU A 135 -11.60 5.50 -15.54
CA LEU A 135 -11.95 6.91 -15.38
C LEU A 135 -13.35 7.15 -15.97
N ARG A 136 -14.40 6.77 -15.24
CA ARG A 136 -15.80 6.99 -15.64
C ARG A 136 -16.52 7.84 -14.58
N GLN A 137 -17.75 7.49 -14.22
CA GLN A 137 -18.47 8.14 -13.11
C GLN A 137 -17.73 8.05 -11.77
N LEU A 138 -16.87 7.03 -11.60
CA LEU A 138 -15.96 6.89 -10.47
C LEU A 138 -14.55 6.53 -10.97
N VAL A 139 -13.54 6.93 -10.20
CA VAL A 139 -12.13 6.54 -10.41
C VAL A 139 -11.89 5.20 -9.72
N MET A 140 -11.42 4.20 -10.46
CA MET A 140 -11.13 2.87 -9.92
C MET A 140 -9.79 2.34 -10.42
N GLY A 141 -8.99 1.80 -9.49
CA GLY A 141 -7.80 1.02 -9.79
C GLY A 141 -8.06 -0.47 -9.57
N VAL A 142 -7.54 -1.30 -10.47
CA VAL A 142 -7.51 -2.75 -10.35
C VAL A 142 -6.06 -3.20 -10.51
N ALA A 143 -5.57 -3.99 -9.57
CA ALA A 143 -4.19 -4.42 -9.53
C ALA A 143 -4.08 -5.84 -8.94
N ASP A 144 -3.01 -6.53 -9.30
CA ASP A 144 -2.65 -7.85 -8.79
C ASP A 144 -1.30 -7.76 -8.02
N ALA A 145 -1.02 -8.81 -7.23
CA ALA A 145 0.16 -8.97 -6.37
C ALA A 145 0.99 -10.19 -6.81
#